data_AF-A0A843I8R7-F1
#
_entry.id   AF-A0A843I8R7-F1
#
_cell.length_a   1.000
_cell.length_b   1.000
_cell.length_c   1.000
_cell.angle_alpha   90.00
_cell.angle_beta   90.00
_cell.angle_gamma   90.00
#
_symmetry.space_group_name_H-M   'P 1'
#
loop_
_entity.id
_entity.type
_entity.pdbx_description
1 polymer ?
#
loop_
_entity_poly.entity_id
_entity_poly.type
_entity_poly.pdbx_seq_one_letter_code
_entity_poly.pdbx_strand_id
1 'polypeptide(L)'
;MTIQTNRVSDVYLYDVPPAEVFLKSKFLKDVMLVDFVSSANAQDFGVVVDSCDLVGVEDVVAAYKRSDVVVVRGDPWLSATLSLSRGLPVPDVVDLPVEKTDKYAEISLEFLKQDGGNYSLCDAVDALSGERYTPLRTLERVYLAVDVFKEIEGRGVKAKQIRLEYALGRGEFFATFGARPSGKISRVSAGGIMASIYGSGGELKYIFLRAPLDRLQWALALYNALRLDSLFYLYDVDPARSSVNIAGTAHLLRSLRRLRKKI
;
A
#
# COMPACT_ATOMS: atom_id res chain seq x y z
N MET A 1 33.30 16.72 16.28
CA MET A 1 32.40 16.03 17.24
C MET A 1 31.69 14.96 16.46
N THR A 2 32.12 13.71 16.63
CA THR A 2 31.61 12.54 15.92
C THR A 2 30.27 12.16 16.55
N ILE A 3 29.22 12.12 15.75
CA ILE A 3 27.88 11.77 16.21
C ILE A 3 27.81 10.24 16.34
N GLN A 4 27.69 9.73 17.57
CA GLN A 4 27.33 8.35 17.86
C GLN A 4 25.85 8.30 18.22
N THR A 5 25.05 7.69 17.34
CA THR A 5 23.65 7.35 17.57
C THR A 5 23.56 5.86 17.92
N ASN A 6 22.85 5.50 18.99
CA ASN A 6 22.40 4.11 19.21
C ASN A 6 21.14 3.75 18.38
N ARG A 7 20.91 4.55 17.31
CA ARG A 7 20.00 4.52 16.14
C ARG A 7 18.47 4.50 16.37
N VAL A 8 17.91 5.71 16.34
CA VAL A 8 16.54 6.10 15.94
C VAL A 8 16.57 6.80 14.55
N SER A 9 17.73 6.83 13.90
CA SER A 9 17.97 7.44 12.58
C SER A 9 17.75 6.37 11.51
N ASP A 10 16.69 6.38 10.71
CA ASP A 10 15.88 7.49 10.24
C ASP A 10 14.45 6.97 10.11
N VAL A 11 13.44 7.74 10.49
CA VAL A 11 12.06 7.44 10.08
C VAL A 11 11.98 7.75 8.58
N TYR A 12 12.56 6.87 7.76
CA TYR A 12 12.28 6.82 6.33
C TYR A 12 10.87 6.31 6.22
N LEU A 13 9.96 7.28 6.13
CA LEU A 13 8.67 7.05 5.56
C LEU A 13 8.87 6.67 4.08
N TYR A 14 9.12 5.38 3.88
CA TYR A 14 9.36 4.72 2.63
C TYR A 14 8.07 4.64 1.77
N ASP A 15 7.83 5.70 1.00
CA ASP A 15 7.12 5.67 -0.27
C ASP A 15 8.08 6.32 -1.27
N VAL A 16 8.81 5.54 -2.09
CA VAL A 16 9.84 6.11 -2.96
C VAL A 16 9.35 6.16 -4.41
N PRO A 17 8.78 7.28 -4.89
CA PRO A 17 8.80 7.73 -6.27
C PRO A 17 10.09 8.55 -6.51
N PRO A 18 10.38 8.99 -7.75
CA PRO A 18 11.43 9.99 -7.96
C PRO A 18 11.21 11.15 -6.97
N ALA A 19 12.28 11.51 -6.27
CA ALA A 19 12.33 12.22 -4.99
C ALA A 19 11.40 13.43 -4.80
N GLU A 20 10.77 13.98 -5.83
CA GLU A 20 9.94 15.18 -5.76
C GLU A 20 8.49 14.98 -5.29
N VAL A 21 7.91 13.77 -5.38
CA VAL A 21 6.45 13.61 -5.14
C VAL A 21 6.08 13.51 -3.65
N PHE A 22 6.92 12.93 -2.78
CA PHE A 22 6.65 12.87 -1.32
C PHE A 22 7.45 13.89 -0.49
N LEU A 23 8.67 14.28 -0.89
CA LEU A 23 9.51 15.22 -0.11
C LEU A 23 9.03 16.67 -0.17
N LYS A 24 8.24 17.05 -1.19
CA LYS A 24 7.55 18.35 -1.25
C LYS A 24 6.17 18.32 -0.58
N SER A 25 5.77 17.19 0.01
CA SER A 25 4.45 17.06 0.59
C SER A 25 4.39 17.77 1.95
N LYS A 26 3.99 19.04 1.90
CA LYS A 26 3.37 19.73 3.04
C LYS A 26 2.33 18.83 3.72
N PHE A 27 1.70 17.92 2.96
CA PHE A 27 0.75 16.89 3.40
C PHE A 27 1.26 15.97 4.54
N LEU A 28 2.45 15.37 4.48
CA LEU A 28 2.90 14.50 5.59
C LEU A 28 3.23 15.27 6.87
N LYS A 29 3.49 16.57 6.76
CA LYS A 29 3.69 17.46 7.92
C LYS A 29 2.40 18.13 8.41
N ASP A 30 1.44 18.34 7.51
CA ASP A 30 0.16 19.02 7.77
C ASP A 30 -0.96 18.03 8.17
N VAL A 31 -0.93 16.78 7.67
CA VAL A 31 -1.93 15.72 7.96
C VAL A 31 -1.50 14.88 9.16
N MET A 32 -0.20 14.77 9.38
CA MET A 32 0.40 14.12 10.52
C MET A 32 1.09 15.21 11.31
N LEU A 33 0.54 15.58 12.47
CA LEU A 33 1.27 16.29 13.53
C LEU A 33 2.37 15.37 14.09
N VAL A 34 3.24 14.87 13.21
CA VAL A 34 4.31 13.94 13.55
C VAL A 34 5.57 14.76 13.64
N ASP A 35 5.93 15.06 14.88
CA ASP A 35 7.25 15.58 15.20
C ASP A 35 8.27 14.45 15.11
N PHE A 36 9.29 14.66 14.28
CA PHE A 36 10.47 13.81 14.26
C PHE A 36 11.28 14.13 15.52
N VAL A 37 11.07 13.35 16.59
CA VAL A 37 11.79 13.50 17.85
C VAL A 37 13.17 12.84 17.78
N SER A 38 14.20 13.55 18.25
CA SER A 38 15.60 13.08 18.25
C SER A 38 15.88 11.92 19.21
N SER A 39 14.94 11.63 20.12
CA SER A 39 14.91 10.47 21.01
C SER A 39 13.47 10.25 21.47
N ALA A 40 12.94 9.04 21.34
CA ALA A 40 11.65 8.68 21.90
C ALA A 40 11.86 7.89 23.19
N ASN A 41 11.74 8.53 24.35
CA ASN A 41 11.57 7.78 25.60
C ASN A 41 10.13 7.27 25.64
N ALA A 42 9.94 5.94 25.59
CA ALA A 42 8.62 5.32 25.60
C ALA A 42 7.73 5.75 26.77
N GLN A 43 8.33 6.17 27.90
CA GLN A 43 7.61 6.65 29.08
C GLN A 43 6.98 8.04 28.89
N ASP A 44 7.46 8.83 27.91
CA ASP A 44 6.97 10.18 27.65
C ASP A 44 5.74 10.18 26.71
N PHE A 45 5.38 9.02 26.16
CA PHE A 45 4.24 8.86 25.25
C PHE A 45 3.14 8.02 25.89
N GLY A 46 1.90 8.52 25.84
CA GLY A 46 0.73 7.75 26.29
C GLY A 46 0.44 6.52 25.43
N VAL A 47 0.98 6.48 24.21
CA VAL A 47 0.80 5.38 23.24
C VAL A 47 2.13 5.10 22.54
N VAL A 48 2.52 3.84 22.52
CA VAL A 48 3.72 3.35 21.83
C VAL A 48 3.30 2.21 20.89
N VAL A 49 3.75 2.27 19.65
CA VAL A 49 3.52 1.23 18.62
C VAL A 49 4.84 0.52 18.31
N ASP A 50 4.79 -0.77 17.97
CA ASP A 50 5.98 -1.49 17.48
C ASP A 50 6.53 -0.82 16.21
N SER A 51 7.86 -0.80 16.07
CA SER A 51 8.53 -0.31 14.86
C SER A 51 8.98 -1.48 13.98
N CYS A 52 8.79 -1.33 12.67
CA CYS A 52 9.31 -2.24 11.65
C CYS A 52 10.36 -1.45 10.89
N ASP A 53 11.59 -1.48 11.42
CA ASP A 53 12.71 -0.75 10.87
C ASP A 53 13.19 -1.41 9.57
N LEU A 54 13.71 -0.60 8.67
CA LEU A 54 14.24 -1.04 7.38
C LEU A 54 15.77 -0.94 7.38
N VAL A 55 16.44 -1.98 6.90
CA VAL A 55 17.90 -2.02 6.72
C VAL A 55 18.21 -2.20 5.24
N GLY A 56 19.19 -1.46 4.71
CA GLY A 56 19.55 -1.48 3.28
C GLY A 56 18.81 -0.42 2.44
N VAL A 57 18.21 0.59 3.08
CA VAL A 57 17.53 1.71 2.40
C VAL A 57 18.51 2.54 1.58
N GLU A 58 19.75 2.67 2.04
CA GLU A 58 20.85 3.36 1.36
C GLU A 58 21.10 2.80 -0.06
N ASP A 59 21.02 1.48 -0.23
CA ASP A 59 21.20 0.82 -1.52
C ASP A 59 20.01 1.06 -2.45
N VAL A 60 18.80 1.12 -1.89
CA VAL A 60 17.59 1.52 -2.61
C VAL A 60 17.70 2.96 -3.11
N VAL A 61 18.15 3.88 -2.26
CA VAL A 61 18.36 5.29 -2.63
C VAL A 61 19.44 5.40 -3.70
N ALA A 62 20.52 4.63 -3.59
CA ALA A 62 21.56 4.57 -4.61
C ALA A 62 21.02 4.04 -5.95
N ALA A 63 20.12 3.06 -5.94
CA ALA A 63 19.53 2.46 -7.14
C ALA A 63 18.79 3.47 -8.03
N TYR A 64 18.21 4.54 -7.48
CA TYR A 64 17.58 5.61 -8.27
C TYR A 64 18.52 6.30 -9.24
N LYS A 65 19.82 6.32 -8.94
CA LYS A 65 20.84 6.98 -9.76
C LYS A 65 21.46 6.04 -10.79
N ARG A 66 21.14 4.75 -10.74
CA ARG A 66 21.71 3.74 -11.64
C ARG A 66 20.85 3.54 -12.87
N SER A 67 21.47 3.03 -13.94
CA SER A 67 20.81 2.79 -15.24
C SER A 67 20.41 1.32 -15.46
N ASP A 68 20.74 0.44 -14.52
CA ASP A 68 20.44 -0.99 -14.55
C ASP A 68 19.11 -1.32 -13.85
N VAL A 69 18.47 -2.40 -14.29
CA VAL A 69 17.27 -2.92 -13.64
C VAL A 69 17.67 -3.57 -12.32
N VAL A 70 16.92 -3.28 -11.26
CA VAL A 70 17.23 -3.74 -9.89
C VAL A 70 16.02 -4.44 -9.29
N VAL A 71 16.25 -5.61 -8.71
CA VAL A 71 15.31 -6.32 -7.83
C VAL A 71 15.66 -6.05 -6.39
N VAL A 72 14.66 -5.64 -5.62
CA VAL A 72 14.75 -5.43 -4.18
C VAL A 72 14.16 -6.63 -3.47
N ARG A 73 15.02 -7.51 -2.96
CA ARG A 73 14.62 -8.65 -2.15
C ARG A 73 13.99 -8.12 -0.86
N GLY A 74 12.76 -8.52 -0.58
CA GLY A 74 11.96 -8.02 0.56
C GLY A 74 10.76 -7.17 0.14
N ASP A 75 10.86 -6.42 -0.97
CA ASP A 75 9.75 -5.61 -1.50
C ASP A 75 9.70 -5.65 -3.04
N PRO A 76 9.02 -6.65 -3.63
CA PRO A 76 8.89 -6.79 -5.08
C PRO A 76 8.27 -5.57 -5.77
N TRP A 77 7.32 -4.88 -5.13
CA TRP A 77 6.66 -3.69 -5.67
C TRP A 77 7.60 -2.47 -5.74
N LEU A 78 8.66 -2.43 -4.93
CA LEU A 78 9.70 -1.39 -5.03
C LEU A 78 10.49 -1.55 -6.31
N SER A 79 10.82 -2.80 -6.63
CA SER A 79 11.55 -3.15 -7.86
C SER A 79 10.83 -2.61 -9.09
N ALA A 80 9.49 -2.71 -9.10
CA ALA A 80 8.66 -2.11 -10.14
C ALA A 80 8.74 -0.57 -10.14
N THR A 81 8.64 0.08 -8.99
CA THR A 81 8.72 1.54 -8.86
C THR A 81 10.06 2.10 -9.35
N LEU A 82 11.17 1.49 -8.92
CA LEU A 82 12.51 1.83 -9.37
C LEU A 82 12.64 1.74 -10.88
N SER A 83 12.12 0.67 -11.48
CA SER A 83 12.23 0.47 -12.93
C SER A 83 11.34 1.43 -13.71
N LEU A 84 10.08 1.59 -13.30
CA LEU A 84 9.12 2.49 -13.94
C LEU A 84 9.59 3.95 -13.88
N SER A 85 10.08 4.42 -12.73
CA SER A 85 10.57 5.80 -12.58
C SER A 85 11.73 6.14 -13.51
N ARG A 86 12.57 5.16 -13.84
CA ARG A 86 13.74 5.30 -14.71
C ARG A 86 13.46 4.99 -16.18
N GLY A 87 12.22 4.62 -16.50
CA GLY A 87 11.92 4.24 -17.86
C GLY A 87 12.52 2.89 -18.27
N LEU A 88 12.75 1.97 -17.35
CA LEU A 88 13.33 0.64 -17.61
C LEU A 88 12.27 -0.48 -17.60
N PRO A 89 12.55 -1.65 -18.21
CA PRO A 89 11.75 -2.85 -18.04
C PRO A 89 11.63 -3.24 -16.56
N VAL A 90 10.47 -3.75 -16.16
CA VAL A 90 10.20 -4.16 -14.77
C VAL A 90 10.67 -5.61 -14.55
N PRO A 91 11.36 -5.93 -13.44
CA PRO A 91 11.69 -7.31 -13.13
C PRO A 91 10.45 -8.21 -13.05
N ASP A 92 10.60 -9.48 -13.44
CA ASP A 92 9.52 -10.47 -13.41
C ASP A 92 9.26 -11.02 -11.99
N VAL A 93 8.98 -10.11 -11.05
CA VAL A 93 8.73 -10.40 -9.61
C VAL A 93 7.37 -9.89 -9.13
N VAL A 94 6.68 -9.07 -9.94
CA VAL A 94 5.30 -8.62 -9.73
C VAL A 94 4.57 -8.75 -11.06
N ASP A 95 3.36 -9.30 -11.05
CA ASP A 95 2.51 -9.38 -12.25
C ASP A 95 1.95 -7.99 -12.60
N LEU A 96 2.64 -7.27 -13.49
CA LEU A 96 2.23 -5.95 -13.98
C LEU A 96 2.14 -5.99 -15.50
N PRO A 97 1.14 -5.31 -16.12
CA PRO A 97 0.95 -5.29 -17.57
C PRO A 97 1.90 -4.28 -18.25
N VAL A 98 3.20 -4.49 -18.11
CA VAL A 98 4.30 -3.65 -18.61
C VAL A 98 5.43 -4.52 -19.17
N GLU A 99 6.41 -3.91 -19.83
CA GLU A 99 7.61 -4.62 -20.31
C GLU A 99 8.36 -5.29 -19.15
N LYS A 100 8.74 -6.55 -19.34
CA LYS A 100 9.38 -7.40 -18.33
C LYS A 100 10.80 -7.78 -18.68
N THR A 101 11.60 -8.06 -17.66
CA THR A 101 12.94 -8.62 -17.84
C THR A 101 13.32 -9.58 -16.71
N ASP A 102 14.12 -10.58 -17.05
CA ASP A 102 14.80 -11.52 -16.16
C ASP A 102 16.26 -11.11 -15.86
N LYS A 103 16.75 -10.01 -16.46
CA LYS A 103 18.10 -9.48 -16.28
C LYS A 103 18.07 -8.31 -15.33
N TYR A 104 18.59 -8.52 -14.13
CA TYR A 104 18.63 -7.49 -13.09
C TYR A 104 19.78 -7.71 -12.13
N ALA A 105 20.22 -6.63 -11.50
CA ALA A 105 21.01 -6.68 -10.27
C ALA A 105 20.06 -6.87 -9.08
N GLU A 106 20.58 -7.40 -7.98
CA GLU A 106 19.80 -7.58 -6.76
C GLU A 106 20.37 -6.70 -5.64
N ILE A 107 19.46 -6.13 -4.86
CA ILE A 107 19.75 -5.51 -3.57
C ILE A 107 18.82 -6.13 -2.53
N SER A 108 19.28 -6.20 -1.28
CA SER A 108 18.50 -6.73 -0.17
C SER A 108 17.94 -5.60 0.66
N LEU A 109 16.66 -5.70 1.00
CA LEU A 109 16.00 -4.87 2.00
C LEU A 109 15.56 -5.80 3.13
N GLU A 110 16.10 -5.58 4.32
CA GLU A 110 15.78 -6.38 5.50
C GLU A 110 14.87 -5.61 6.45
N PHE A 111 14.07 -6.37 7.21
CA PHE A 111 13.09 -5.85 8.14
C PHE A 111 13.49 -6.24 9.56
N LEU A 112 13.69 -5.24 10.42
CA LEU A 112 13.96 -5.44 11.83
C LEU A 112 12.72 -5.04 12.62
N LYS A 113 12.09 -6.03 13.25
CA LYS A 113 11.00 -5.77 14.17
C LYS A 113 11.57 -5.34 15.52
N GLN A 114 11.18 -4.15 15.97
CA GLN A 114 11.40 -3.67 17.32
C GLN A 114 10.12 -3.93 18.12
N ASP A 115 10.14 -5.00 18.91
CA ASP A 115 9.06 -5.31 19.84
C ASP A 115 9.14 -4.39 21.07
N GLY A 116 7.99 -4.04 21.63
CA GLY A 116 7.91 -3.29 22.89
C GLY A 116 6.83 -2.22 22.93
N GLY A 117 6.05 -2.06 21.85
CA GLY A 117 4.87 -1.21 21.84
C GLY A 117 3.67 -1.85 22.52
N ASN A 118 2.72 -1.02 22.95
CA ASN A 118 1.41 -1.45 23.42
C ASN A 118 0.50 -1.91 22.26
N TYR A 119 0.85 -1.53 21.04
CA TYR A 119 0.10 -1.83 19.81
C TYR A 119 1.08 -2.29 18.72
N SER A 120 0.70 -3.31 17.95
CA SER A 120 1.56 -3.84 16.90
C SER A 120 1.14 -3.36 15.51
N LEU A 121 2.08 -2.76 14.77
CA LEU A 121 1.91 -2.44 13.35
C LEU A 121 2.59 -3.48 12.44
N CYS A 122 3.62 -4.18 12.92
CA CYS A 122 4.50 -5.00 12.09
C CYS A 122 3.94 -6.37 11.69
N ASP A 123 2.89 -6.82 12.36
CA ASP A 123 2.23 -8.09 12.12
C ASP A 123 0.75 -7.88 11.82
N ALA A 124 0.46 -7.10 10.78
CA ALA A 124 -0.90 -6.84 10.34
C ALA A 124 -1.52 -8.08 9.68
N VAL A 125 -2.84 -8.19 9.75
CA VAL A 125 -3.60 -9.28 9.09
C VAL A 125 -4.52 -8.66 8.06
N ASP A 126 -4.35 -9.06 6.80
CA ASP A 126 -5.18 -8.55 5.70
C ASP A 126 -6.62 -9.05 5.86
N ALA A 127 -7.56 -8.15 6.11
CA ALA A 127 -8.94 -8.49 6.41
C ALA A 127 -9.68 -9.13 5.22
N LEU A 128 -9.17 -8.99 3.99
CA LEU A 128 -9.77 -9.62 2.81
C LEU A 128 -9.37 -11.10 2.68
N SER A 129 -8.10 -11.43 2.96
CA SER A 129 -7.52 -12.77 2.74
C SER A 129 -7.19 -13.56 4.01
N GLY A 130 -7.02 -12.88 5.15
CA GLY A 130 -6.54 -13.43 6.41
C GLY A 130 -5.02 -13.63 6.50
N GLU A 131 -4.27 -13.21 5.47
CA GLU A 131 -2.82 -13.39 5.45
C GLU A 131 -2.10 -12.36 6.33
N ARG A 132 -1.08 -12.82 7.05
CA ARG A 132 -0.17 -11.93 7.77
C ARG A 132 0.72 -11.19 6.79
N TYR A 133 0.96 -9.92 7.06
CA TYR A 133 1.92 -9.11 6.31
C TYR A 133 2.54 -8.05 7.22
N THR A 134 3.74 -7.61 6.86
CA THR A 134 4.40 -6.46 7.48
C THR A 134 4.17 -5.23 6.62
N PRO A 135 3.61 -4.14 7.15
CA PRO A 135 3.39 -2.93 6.39
C PRO A 135 4.71 -2.18 6.19
N LEU A 136 5.28 -2.33 4.99
CA LEU A 136 6.59 -1.75 4.66
C LEU A 136 6.46 -0.32 4.15
N ARG A 137 5.31 -0.01 3.54
CA ARG A 137 5.08 1.26 2.84
C ARG A 137 4.53 2.32 3.78
N THR A 138 4.90 3.56 3.53
CA THR A 138 4.50 4.67 4.38
C THR A 138 3.03 4.95 4.35
N LEU A 139 2.41 5.06 3.17
CA LEU A 139 0.98 5.30 3.10
C LEU A 139 0.21 4.30 3.97
N GLU A 140 0.56 3.02 3.85
CA GLU A 140 -0.05 1.94 4.64
C GLU A 140 0.21 2.11 6.15
N ARG A 141 1.46 2.35 6.57
CA ARG A 141 1.81 2.58 7.99
C ARG A 141 1.09 3.77 8.59
N VAL A 142 0.97 4.87 7.84
CA VAL A 142 0.23 6.07 8.26
C VAL A 142 -1.24 5.76 8.47
N TYR A 143 -1.86 5.08 7.52
CA TYR A 143 -3.27 4.68 7.64
C TYR A 143 -3.50 3.74 8.83
N LEU A 144 -2.61 2.78 9.08
CA LEU A 144 -2.70 1.89 10.25
C LEU A 144 -2.49 2.65 11.56
N ALA A 145 -1.54 3.59 11.63
CA ALA A 145 -1.30 4.41 12.82
C ALA A 145 -2.51 5.31 13.15
N VAL A 146 -3.15 5.91 12.15
CA VAL A 146 -4.37 6.71 12.33
C VAL A 146 -5.51 5.86 12.89
N ASP A 147 -5.64 4.60 12.47
CA ASP A 147 -6.69 3.72 12.98
C ASP A 147 -6.44 3.31 14.43
N VAL A 148 -5.18 3.03 14.79
CA VAL A 148 -4.79 2.79 16.20
C VAL A 148 -5.14 4.01 17.05
N PHE A 149 -4.79 5.22 16.61
CA PHE A 149 -5.14 6.45 17.33
C PHE A 149 -6.65 6.61 17.51
N LYS A 150 -7.44 6.40 16.45
CA LYS A 150 -8.90 6.45 16.51
C LYS A 150 -9.49 5.44 17.49
N GLU A 151 -8.95 4.21 17.49
CA GLU A 151 -9.39 3.15 18.40
C GLU A 151 -9.11 3.53 19.87
N ILE A 152 -7.93 4.09 20.15
CA ILE A 152 -7.53 4.54 21.49
C ILE A 152 -8.39 5.69 21.99
N GLU A 153 -8.65 6.67 21.13
CA GLU A 153 -9.48 7.84 21.44
C GLU A 153 -10.98 7.50 21.52
N GLY A 154 -11.38 6.27 21.22
CA GLY A 154 -12.79 5.88 21.12
C GLY A 154 -13.53 6.62 20.00
N ARG A 155 -12.82 7.06 18.96
CA ARG A 155 -13.37 7.88 17.87
C ARG A 155 -13.67 7.03 16.63
N GLY A 156 -14.95 6.81 16.37
CA GLY A 156 -15.45 6.31 15.08
C GLY A 156 -15.47 4.78 14.94
N VAL A 157 -15.60 4.32 13.69
CA VAL A 157 -15.73 2.90 13.33
C VAL A 157 -14.34 2.25 13.29
N LYS A 158 -14.21 1.04 13.84
CA LYS A 158 -12.98 0.24 13.74
C LYS A 158 -12.70 -0.13 12.29
N ALA A 159 -11.64 0.45 11.73
CA ALA A 159 -11.21 0.17 10.38
C ALA A 159 -10.63 -1.25 10.27
N LYS A 160 -10.88 -1.89 9.13
CA LYS A 160 -10.30 -3.16 8.75
C LYS A 160 -8.91 -2.91 8.16
N GLN A 161 -7.92 -3.67 8.61
CA GLN A 161 -6.59 -3.65 8.00
C GLN A 161 -6.68 -4.31 6.64
N ILE A 162 -6.40 -3.59 5.56
CA ILE A 162 -6.34 -4.15 4.20
C ILE A 162 -4.93 -3.88 3.69
N ARG A 163 -4.25 -4.90 3.15
CA ARG A 163 -2.90 -4.71 2.62
C ARG A 163 -2.92 -3.75 1.43
N LEU A 164 -1.98 -2.81 1.38
CA LEU A 164 -1.77 -1.85 0.30
C LEU A 164 -0.36 -2.02 -0.27
N GLU A 165 -0.26 -2.43 -1.52
CA GLU A 165 1.00 -2.38 -2.28
C GLU A 165 0.81 -1.50 -3.51
N TYR A 166 1.87 -0.85 -3.97
CA TYR A 166 1.77 0.04 -5.12
C TYR A 166 3.13 0.24 -5.81
N ALA A 167 3.08 0.63 -7.08
CA ALA A 167 4.23 1.05 -7.86
C ALA A 167 3.91 2.29 -8.70
N LEU A 168 4.88 3.21 -8.83
CA LEU A 168 4.68 4.52 -9.45
C LEU A 168 5.77 4.80 -10.51
N GLY A 169 5.39 5.38 -11.64
CA GLY A 169 6.35 5.83 -12.66
C GLY A 169 5.77 5.92 -14.05
N ARG A 170 6.50 6.53 -15.00
CA ARG A 170 6.05 6.80 -16.38
C ARG A 170 4.64 7.43 -16.50
N GLY A 171 4.23 8.26 -15.54
CA GLY A 171 2.91 8.89 -15.56
C GLY A 171 1.75 8.01 -15.06
N GLU A 172 2.03 6.79 -14.61
CA GLU A 172 1.03 5.84 -14.11
C GLU A 172 1.29 5.45 -12.65
N PHE A 173 0.22 5.04 -11.97
CA PHE A 173 0.29 4.26 -10.72
C PHE A 173 -0.35 2.90 -10.92
N PHE A 174 0.24 1.92 -10.24
CA PHE A 174 -0.29 0.58 -10.04
C PHE A 174 -0.52 0.42 -8.55
N ALA A 175 -1.66 -0.13 -8.13
CA ALA A 175 -1.96 -0.37 -6.73
C ALA A 175 -2.75 -1.66 -6.54
N THR A 176 -2.55 -2.30 -5.40
CA THR A 176 -3.31 -3.48 -4.99
C THR A 176 -3.85 -3.33 -3.59
N PHE A 177 -5.09 -3.80 -3.41
CA PHE A 177 -5.73 -3.88 -2.11
C PHE A 177 -6.01 -5.35 -1.80
N GLY A 178 -5.47 -5.85 -0.70
CA GLY A 178 -5.49 -7.27 -0.32
C GLY A 178 -4.19 -7.99 -0.61
N ALA A 179 -3.95 -9.10 0.08
CA ALA A 179 -2.66 -9.79 0.03
C ALA A 179 -2.41 -10.58 -1.27
N ARG A 180 -3.44 -11.23 -1.82
CA ARG A 180 -3.31 -12.04 -3.03
C ARG A 180 -4.60 -12.16 -3.84
N PRO A 181 -4.51 -12.28 -5.18
CA PRO A 181 -5.67 -12.56 -6.02
C PRO A 181 -6.28 -13.92 -5.66
N SER A 182 -7.59 -13.95 -5.39
CA SER A 182 -8.33 -15.19 -5.15
C SER A 182 -9.80 -15.09 -5.54
N GLY A 183 -10.36 -16.19 -6.05
CA GLY A 183 -11.73 -16.24 -6.55
C GLY A 183 -11.87 -15.85 -8.02
N LYS A 184 -13.07 -15.41 -8.42
CA LYS A 184 -13.34 -15.02 -9.81
C LYS A 184 -12.88 -13.61 -10.06
N ILE A 185 -12.45 -13.32 -11.28
CA ILE A 185 -12.05 -11.98 -11.70
C ILE A 185 -13.19 -11.25 -12.43
N SER A 186 -13.21 -9.93 -12.28
CA SER A 186 -13.94 -8.96 -13.10
C SER A 186 -12.97 -7.87 -13.52
N ARG A 187 -12.81 -7.63 -14.82
CA ARG A 187 -11.92 -6.60 -15.37
C ARG A 187 -12.75 -5.49 -16.02
N VAL A 188 -12.45 -4.24 -15.69
CA VAL A 188 -13.11 -3.06 -16.26
C VAL A 188 -12.05 -2.02 -16.58
N SER A 189 -12.17 -1.38 -17.75
CA SER A 189 -11.33 -0.25 -18.15
C SER A 189 -12.23 0.90 -18.59
N ALA A 190 -12.15 2.04 -17.91
CA ALA A 190 -12.95 3.23 -18.19
C ALA A 190 -12.22 4.48 -17.68
N GLY A 191 -12.27 5.58 -18.44
CA GLY A 191 -11.71 6.88 -18.01
C GLY A 191 -10.22 6.86 -17.68
N GLY A 192 -9.43 6.02 -18.37
CA GLY A 192 -8.01 5.83 -18.09
C GLY A 192 -7.71 4.91 -16.90
N ILE A 193 -8.73 4.39 -16.21
CA ILE A 193 -8.59 3.51 -15.06
C ILE A 193 -8.89 2.08 -15.46
N MET A 194 -7.93 1.18 -15.26
CA MET A 194 -8.10 -0.26 -15.33
C MET A 194 -8.22 -0.82 -13.91
N ALA A 195 -9.31 -1.53 -13.64
CA ALA A 195 -9.54 -2.23 -12.39
C ALA A 195 -9.76 -3.73 -12.64
N SER A 196 -9.03 -4.57 -11.91
CA SER A 196 -9.24 -6.01 -11.82
C SER A 196 -9.65 -6.37 -10.40
N ILE A 197 -10.88 -6.84 -10.22
CA ILE A 197 -11.43 -7.19 -8.91
C ILE A 197 -11.65 -8.69 -8.83
N TYR A 198 -11.05 -9.28 -7.80
CA TYR A 198 -11.17 -10.69 -7.47
C TYR A 198 -12.10 -10.86 -6.27
N GLY A 199 -13.00 -11.82 -6.38
CA GLY A 199 -13.99 -12.04 -5.34
C GLY A 199 -14.80 -13.33 -5.49
N SER A 200 -15.54 -13.65 -4.44
CA SER A 200 -16.40 -14.83 -4.37
C SER A 200 -17.59 -14.57 -3.45
N GLY A 201 -18.79 -15.00 -3.84
CA GLY A 201 -19.97 -14.92 -2.97
C GLY A 201 -20.46 -13.49 -2.67
N GLY A 202 -19.98 -12.48 -3.41
CA GLY A 202 -20.26 -11.07 -3.13
C GLY A 202 -19.18 -10.39 -2.27
N GLU A 203 -18.24 -11.15 -1.74
CA GLU A 203 -17.08 -10.61 -1.02
C GLU A 203 -15.95 -10.26 -1.99
N LEU A 204 -15.35 -9.09 -1.76
CA LEU A 204 -14.09 -8.71 -2.39
C LEU A 204 -12.93 -9.40 -1.67
N LYS A 205 -11.97 -9.90 -2.45
CA LYS A 205 -10.78 -10.58 -1.92
C LYS A 205 -9.49 -9.87 -2.30
N TYR A 206 -9.48 -9.25 -3.47
CA TYR A 206 -8.31 -8.52 -3.97
C TYR A 206 -8.71 -7.56 -5.07
N ILE A 207 -8.07 -6.40 -5.10
CA ILE A 207 -8.26 -5.38 -6.14
C ILE A 207 -6.89 -5.06 -6.71
N PHE A 208 -6.78 -5.00 -8.02
CA PHE A 208 -5.66 -4.42 -8.74
C PHE A 208 -6.14 -3.21 -9.54
N LEU A 209 -5.41 -2.10 -9.46
CA LEU A 209 -5.66 -0.85 -10.14
C LEU A 209 -4.45 -0.46 -10.98
N ARG A 210 -4.72 0.06 -12.17
CA ARG A 210 -3.78 0.85 -12.98
C ARG A 210 -4.50 2.13 -13.39
N ALA A 211 -3.88 3.28 -13.19
CA ALA A 211 -4.43 4.56 -13.64
C ALA A 211 -3.34 5.64 -13.73
N PRO A 212 -3.63 6.80 -14.33
CA PRO A 212 -2.67 7.89 -14.41
C PRO A 212 -2.39 8.48 -13.01
N LEU A 213 -1.21 9.07 -12.81
CA LEU A 213 -0.77 9.59 -11.50
C LEU A 213 -1.70 10.65 -10.91
N ASP A 214 -2.42 11.42 -11.72
CA ASP A 214 -3.41 12.41 -11.26
C ASP A 214 -4.62 11.77 -10.54
N ARG A 215 -4.85 10.46 -10.74
CA ARG A 215 -5.88 9.67 -10.05
C ARG A 215 -5.38 8.98 -8.78
N LEU A 216 -4.14 9.22 -8.33
CA LEU A 216 -3.59 8.59 -7.13
C LEU A 216 -4.43 8.88 -5.88
N GLN A 217 -4.83 10.15 -5.67
CA GLN A 217 -5.67 10.52 -4.51
C GLN A 217 -7.01 9.79 -4.50
N TRP A 218 -7.62 9.59 -5.67
CA TRP A 218 -8.85 8.81 -5.81
C TRP A 218 -8.64 7.35 -5.38
N ALA A 219 -7.54 6.72 -5.78
CA ALA A 219 -7.25 5.33 -5.39
C ALA A 219 -6.99 5.20 -3.89
N LEU A 220 -6.31 6.18 -3.28
CA LEU A 220 -6.09 6.21 -1.84
C LEU A 220 -7.39 6.46 -1.06
N ALA A 221 -8.28 7.32 -1.56
CA ALA A 221 -9.60 7.51 -0.99
C ALA A 221 -10.44 6.23 -1.05
N LEU A 222 -10.40 5.51 -2.18
CA LEU A 222 -11.04 4.21 -2.33
C LEU A 222 -10.47 3.18 -1.35
N TYR A 223 -9.14 3.08 -1.22
CA TYR A 223 -8.50 2.21 -0.23
C TYR A 223 -8.97 2.52 1.18
N ASN A 224 -8.91 3.79 1.59
CA ASN A 224 -9.33 4.22 2.91
C ASN A 224 -10.81 3.91 3.18
N ALA A 225 -11.66 4.10 2.18
CA ALA A 225 -13.07 3.85 2.31
C ALA A 225 -13.41 2.35 2.39
N LEU A 226 -12.70 1.48 1.66
CA LEU A 226 -12.82 0.02 1.77
C LEU A 226 -12.45 -0.51 3.15
N ARG A 227 -11.51 0.15 3.84
CA ARG A 227 -11.12 -0.18 5.22
C ARG A 227 -12.25 0.14 6.20
N LEU A 228 -13.06 1.16 5.92
CA LEU A 228 -14.20 1.54 6.75
C LEU A 228 -15.44 0.68 6.45
N ASP A 229 -15.72 0.45 5.17
CA ASP A 229 -16.82 -0.40 4.71
C ASP A 229 -16.39 -1.28 3.54
N SER A 230 -16.44 -2.59 3.73
CA SER A 230 -16.11 -3.57 2.67
C SER A 230 -17.07 -3.53 1.49
N LEU A 231 -18.27 -2.96 1.66
CA LEU A 231 -19.24 -2.72 0.61
C LEU A 231 -19.09 -1.34 -0.03
N PHE A 232 -18.01 -0.60 0.27
CA PHE A 232 -17.88 0.78 -0.17
C PHE A 232 -17.93 0.97 -1.68
N TYR A 233 -17.53 -0.06 -2.44
CA TYR A 233 -17.68 -0.12 -3.89
C TYR A 233 -19.14 -0.01 -4.39
N LEU A 234 -20.13 -0.06 -3.48
CA LEU A 234 -21.54 0.19 -3.77
C LEU A 234 -21.96 1.63 -3.54
N TYR A 235 -21.19 2.42 -2.77
CA TYR A 235 -21.51 3.82 -2.56
C TYR A 235 -21.00 4.66 -3.73
N ASP A 236 -21.79 5.69 -4.03
CA ASP A 236 -21.50 6.64 -5.09
C ASP A 236 -20.57 7.72 -4.55
N VAL A 237 -19.35 7.78 -5.09
CA VAL A 237 -18.35 8.81 -4.72
C VAL A 237 -18.00 9.71 -5.91
N ASP A 238 -18.45 9.38 -7.13
CA ASP A 238 -18.21 10.18 -8.35
C ASP A 238 -19.14 9.69 -9.50
N PRO A 239 -19.87 10.60 -10.19
CA PRO A 239 -20.69 10.29 -11.36
C PRO A 239 -19.94 9.61 -12.53
N ALA A 240 -18.62 9.73 -12.59
CA ALA A 240 -17.77 9.02 -13.53
C ALA A 240 -17.55 7.56 -13.08
N ARG A 241 -18.62 6.75 -13.12
CA ARG A 241 -18.66 5.28 -12.98
C ARG A 241 -17.30 4.66 -12.69
N SER A 242 -16.96 4.57 -11.41
CA SER A 242 -15.67 4.02 -11.02
C SER A 242 -15.57 2.59 -11.57
N SER A 243 -14.51 2.27 -12.32
CA SER A 243 -14.25 0.92 -12.86
C SER A 243 -14.34 -0.15 -11.76
N VAL A 244 -14.09 0.26 -10.53
CA VAL A 244 -14.16 -0.53 -9.30
C VAL A 244 -15.60 -0.87 -8.91
N ASN A 245 -16.52 0.10 -8.94
CA ASN A 245 -17.92 -0.14 -8.60
C ASN A 245 -18.56 -1.14 -9.57
N ILE A 246 -18.28 -0.98 -10.87
CA ILE A 246 -18.76 -1.90 -11.91
C ILE A 246 -18.18 -3.30 -11.70
N ALA A 247 -16.86 -3.40 -11.50
CA ALA A 247 -16.19 -4.67 -11.31
C ALA A 247 -16.63 -5.39 -10.01
N GLY A 248 -16.87 -4.64 -8.93
CA GLY A 248 -17.32 -5.15 -7.63
C GLY A 248 -18.77 -5.61 -7.66
N THR A 249 -19.67 -4.82 -8.24
CA THR A 249 -21.10 -5.17 -8.37
C THR A 249 -21.32 -6.47 -9.15
N ALA A 250 -20.44 -6.78 -10.12
CA ALA A 250 -20.49 -8.04 -10.84
C ALA A 250 -20.39 -9.27 -9.92
N HIS A 251 -19.67 -9.17 -8.79
CA HIS A 251 -19.56 -10.27 -7.82
C HIS A 251 -20.83 -10.46 -6.99
N LEU A 252 -21.49 -9.38 -6.60
CA LEU A 252 -22.79 -9.43 -5.91
C LEU A 252 -23.86 -10.11 -6.77
N LEU A 253 -23.98 -9.69 -8.04
CA LEU A 253 -24.96 -10.27 -8.97
C LEU A 253 -24.72 -11.76 -9.21
N ARG A 254 -23.46 -12.20 -9.23
CA ARG A 254 -23.11 -13.63 -9.32
C ARG A 254 -23.57 -14.42 -8.09
N SER A 255 -23.48 -13.83 -6.90
CA SER A 255 -23.97 -14.45 -5.67
C SER A 255 -25.49 -14.64 -5.70
N LEU A 256 -26.23 -13.59 -6.06
CA LEU A 256 -27.70 -13.63 -6.18
C LEU A 256 -28.19 -14.67 -7.21
N ARG A 257 -27.49 -14.81 -8.35
CA ARG A 257 -27.81 -15.84 -9.35
C ARG A 257 -27.60 -17.27 -8.84
N ARG A 258 -26.62 -17.49 -7.95
CA ARG A 258 -26.40 -18.82 -7.34
C ARG A 258 -27.49 -19.17 -6.34
N LEU A 259 -27.95 -18.19 -5.55
CA LEU A 259 -29.05 -18.38 -4.60
C LEU A 259 -30.35 -18.74 -5.33
N ARG A 260 -30.65 -18.08 -6.47
CA ARG A 260 -31.82 -18.40 -7.30
C ARG A 260 -31.78 -19.77 -7.98
N LYS A 261 -30.62 -20.40 -8.14
CA LYS A 261 -30.51 -21.76 -8.70
C LYS A 261 -30.65 -22.87 -7.66
N LYS A 262 -30.69 -22.51 -6.37
CA LYS A 262 -30.86 -23.43 -5.24
C LYS A 262 -32.28 -23.43 -4.67
N ILE A 263 -33.17 -22.60 -5.23
CA ILE A 263 -34.62 -22.55 -5.00
C ILE A 263 -35.26 -23.16 -6.24
#